data_AF-A0A6I3E134-F1
#
_entry.id   AF-A0A6I3E134-F1
#
_cell.length_a   1.000
_cell.length_b   1.000
_cell.length_c   1.000
_cell.angle_alpha   90.00
_cell.angle_beta   90.00
_cell.angle_gamma   90.00
#
_symmetry.space_group_name_H-M   'P 1'
#
loop_
_entity.id
_entity.type
_entity.pdbx_description
1 polymer ?
#
loop_
_entity_poly.entity_id
_entity_poly.type
_entity_poly.pdbx_seq_one_letter_code
_entity_poly.pdbx_strand_id
1 'polypeptide(L)'
;MSRSARVERGTKESMVVVEIELDGTGQADISTGVPFYDHMLEQLARHGLMDLTIKTQGDVEVDIHHTVEDTSIALGEAFRTALGDKSGIRRFGDSLVPLDETLVQVAVDLSGRPYLVHQ
;
A
#
# COMPACT_ATOMS: atom_id res chain seq x y z
N MET A 1 1.49 -16.75 13.95
CA MET A 1 2.50 -16.04 13.14
C MET A 1 1.96 -14.66 12.89
N SER A 2 2.79 -13.62 13.03
CA SER A 2 2.39 -12.26 12.63
C SER A 2 2.38 -12.17 11.10
N ARG A 3 1.43 -11.43 10.53
CA ARG A 3 1.31 -11.24 9.09
C ARG A 3 2.01 -9.94 8.71
N SER A 4 3.33 -9.99 8.78
CA SER A 4 4.21 -8.87 8.52
C SER A 4 5.21 -9.14 7.40
N ALA A 5 5.71 -8.07 6.78
CA ALA A 5 6.76 -8.12 5.80
C ALA A 5 7.57 -6.82 5.77
N ARG A 6 8.82 -6.95 5.31
CA ARG A 6 9.70 -5.82 4.99
C ARG A 6 10.27 -6.01 3.60
N VAL A 7 10.15 -5.00 2.75
CA VAL A 7 10.66 -4.98 1.38
C VAL A 7 11.54 -3.75 1.20
N GLU A 8 12.70 -3.97 0.58
CA GLU A 8 13.58 -2.91 0.10
C GLU A 8 13.70 -3.04 -1.42
N ARG A 9 13.47 -1.94 -2.14
CA ARG A 9 13.49 -1.91 -3.61
C ARG A 9 14.29 -0.71 -4.09
N GLY A 10 15.41 -0.97 -4.75
CA GLY A 10 16.27 0.06 -5.35
C GLY A 10 16.26 0.00 -6.87
N THR A 11 16.05 1.16 -7.49
CA THR A 11 16.14 1.38 -8.93
C THR A 11 17.16 2.50 -9.20
N LYS A 12 17.26 2.97 -10.44
CA LYS A 12 18.07 4.16 -10.72
C LYS A 12 17.33 5.44 -10.31
N GLU A 13 16.01 5.36 -10.30
CA GLU A 13 15.06 6.45 -10.09
C GLU A 13 14.72 6.63 -8.61
N SER A 14 14.66 5.53 -7.82
CA SER A 14 14.26 5.60 -6.42
C SER A 14 14.88 4.51 -5.52
N MET A 15 14.87 4.78 -4.21
CA MET A 15 15.15 3.83 -3.14
C MET A 15 13.96 3.79 -2.18
N VAL A 16 13.32 2.63 -2.08
CA VAL A 16 12.08 2.43 -1.31
C VAL A 16 12.29 1.38 -0.22
N VAL A 17 11.80 1.67 0.99
CA VAL A 17 11.65 0.72 2.10
C VAL A 17 10.20 0.71 2.54
N VAL A 18 9.60 -0.48 2.61
CA VAL A 18 8.24 -0.69 3.13
C VAL A 18 8.28 -1.74 4.24
N GLU A 19 7.65 -1.43 5.37
CA GLU A 19 7.32 -2.39 6.43
C GLU A 19 5.80 -2.38 6.63
N ILE A 20 5.20 -3.56 6.74
CA ILE A 20 3.75 -3.73 6.91
C ILE A 20 3.46 -4.79 7.98
N GLU A 21 2.46 -4.54 8.82
CA GLU A 21 1.77 -5.53 9.65
C GLU A 21 0.27 -5.48 9.31
N LEU A 22 -0.26 -6.59 8.77
CA LEU A 22 -1.65 -6.68 8.32
C LEU A 22 -2.65 -6.76 9.48
N ASP A 23 -2.23 -7.25 10.65
CA ASP A 23 -3.04 -7.34 11.87
C ASP A 23 -2.71 -6.18 12.84
N GLY A 24 -2.59 -4.97 12.31
CA GLY A 24 -2.16 -3.77 13.03
C GLY A 24 -3.29 -2.99 13.71
N THR A 25 -2.98 -1.72 13.97
CA THR A 25 -3.88 -0.75 14.62
C THR A 25 -4.13 0.51 13.80
N GLY A 26 -3.53 0.60 12.61
CA GLY A 26 -3.62 1.76 11.72
C GLY A 26 -2.55 2.82 11.99
N GLN A 27 -1.39 2.43 12.53
CA GLN A 27 -0.24 3.32 12.69
C GLN A 27 0.46 3.55 11.35
N ALA A 28 0.93 4.77 11.12
CA ALA A 28 1.60 5.13 9.88
C ALA A 28 2.84 5.98 10.17
N ASP A 29 3.97 5.62 9.55
CA ASP A 29 5.18 6.42 9.47
C ASP A 29 5.65 6.51 8.01
N ILE A 30 5.17 7.53 7.30
CA ILE A 30 5.23 7.63 5.84
C ILE A 30 6.00 8.87 5.41
N SER A 31 6.94 8.69 4.49
CA SER A 31 7.71 9.76 3.89
C SER A 31 8.17 9.34 2.50
N THR A 32 7.45 9.77 1.47
CA THR A 32 7.81 9.50 0.07
C THR A 32 8.46 10.70 -0.63
N GLY A 33 8.39 11.88 -0.03
CA GLY A 33 8.75 13.14 -0.69
C GLY A 33 7.60 13.74 -1.51
N VAL A 34 6.44 13.08 -1.57
CA VAL A 34 5.21 13.55 -2.24
C VAL A 34 4.10 13.69 -1.20
N PRO A 35 3.89 14.87 -0.60
CA PRO A 35 3.06 15.02 0.60
C PRO A 35 1.60 14.55 0.45
N PHE A 36 0.99 14.73 -0.73
CA PHE A 36 -0.37 14.24 -0.96
C PHE A 36 -0.44 12.72 -1.05
N TYR A 37 0.59 12.07 -1.60
CA TYR A 37 0.67 10.62 -1.65
C TYR A 37 0.92 10.03 -0.26
N ASP A 38 1.75 10.70 0.57
CA ASP A 38 1.91 10.36 1.98
C ASP A 38 0.56 10.34 2.69
N HIS A 39 -0.24 11.39 2.51
CA HIS A 39 -1.59 11.47 3.07
C HIS A 39 -2.50 10.32 2.61
N MET A 40 -2.46 9.92 1.34
CA MET A 40 -3.25 8.78 0.83
C MET A 40 -2.83 7.45 1.45
N LEU A 41 -1.53 7.22 1.62
CA LEU A 41 -1.02 5.99 2.25
C LEU A 41 -1.33 5.95 3.76
N GLU A 42 -1.35 7.10 4.45
CA GLU A 42 -1.81 7.19 5.83
C GLU A 42 -3.28 6.79 5.97
N GLN A 43 -4.15 7.23 5.05
CA GLN A 43 -5.55 6.79 5.02
C GLN A 43 -5.66 5.28 4.78
N LEU A 44 -4.83 4.71 3.90
CA LEU A 44 -4.78 3.27 3.67
C LEU A 44 -4.42 2.49 4.94
N ALA A 45 -3.40 2.93 5.69
CA ALA A 45 -3.04 2.34 6.99
C ALA A 45 -4.22 2.42 7.97
N ARG A 46 -4.75 3.63 8.17
CA ARG A 46 -5.78 3.93 9.15
C ARG A 46 -7.06 3.14 8.94
N HIS A 47 -7.55 3.09 7.70
CA HIS A 47 -8.83 2.45 7.37
C HIS A 47 -8.68 0.96 7.08
N GLY A 48 -7.49 0.50 6.70
CA GLY A 48 -7.17 -0.91 6.57
C GLY A 48 -6.82 -1.61 7.88
N LEU A 49 -6.65 -0.86 8.98
CA LEU A 49 -6.12 -1.34 10.26
C LEU A 49 -4.76 -2.05 10.10
N MET A 50 -3.93 -1.51 9.21
CA MET A 50 -2.56 -2.00 8.98
C MET A 50 -1.59 -1.01 9.60
N ASP A 51 -0.51 -1.51 10.20
CA ASP A 51 0.60 -0.65 10.59
C ASP A 51 1.59 -0.57 9.40
N LEU A 52 1.88 0.65 8.93
CA LEU A 52 2.71 0.91 7.75
C LEU A 52 3.88 1.84 8.05
N THR A 53 5.09 1.42 7.68
CA THR A 53 6.25 2.31 7.56
C THR A 53 6.67 2.35 6.11
N ILE A 54 6.70 3.53 5.50
CA ILE A 54 7.09 3.70 4.09
C ILE A 54 8.10 4.85 3.99
N LYS A 55 9.31 4.55 3.54
CA LYS A 55 10.38 5.54 3.30
C LYS A 55 10.83 5.44 1.85
N THR A 56 10.61 6.50 1.09
CA THR A 56 11.07 6.59 -0.32
C THR A 56 11.91 7.83 -0.51
N GLN A 57 13.04 7.64 -1.19
CA GLN A 57 13.83 8.72 -1.77
C GLN A 57 13.85 8.49 -3.29
N GLY A 58 13.21 9.35 -4.05
CA GLY A 58 13.17 9.26 -5.51
C GLY A 58 13.49 10.59 -6.19
N ASP A 59 13.52 10.55 -7.52
CA ASP A 59 13.84 11.65 -8.44
C ASP A 59 12.69 12.65 -8.65
N VAL A 60 12.10 13.13 -7.55
CA VAL A 60 10.93 14.05 -7.56
C VAL A 60 11.18 15.37 -8.29
N GLU A 61 12.44 15.72 -8.56
CA GLU A 61 12.83 16.86 -9.40
C GLU A 61 12.58 16.64 -10.90
N VAL A 62 12.45 15.39 -11.35
CA VAL A 62 12.01 15.05 -12.71
C VAL A 62 10.48 15.18 -12.75
N ASP A 63 9.80 14.33 -12.00
CA ASP A 63 8.40 14.42 -11.59
C ASP A 63 8.12 13.39 -10.47
N ILE A 64 6.86 13.25 -10.05
CA ILE A 64 6.48 12.31 -8.98
C ILE A 64 6.29 10.86 -9.44
N HIS A 65 6.33 10.59 -10.76
CA HIS A 65 5.86 9.34 -11.35
C HIS A 65 6.61 8.13 -10.79
N HIS A 66 7.94 8.12 -10.92
CA HIS A 66 8.75 6.98 -10.49
C HIS A 66 8.65 6.76 -8.99
N THR A 67 8.64 7.85 -8.20
CA THR A 67 8.48 7.77 -6.75
C THR A 67 7.15 7.08 -6.39
N VAL A 68 6.03 7.52 -6.97
CA VAL A 68 4.71 6.94 -6.69
C VAL A 68 4.62 5.48 -7.17
N GLU A 69 5.14 5.19 -8.36
CA GLU A 69 5.13 3.85 -8.95
C GLU A 69 5.98 2.87 -8.15
N ASP A 70 7.25 3.16 -7.89
CA ASP A 70 8.15 2.26 -7.17
C ASP A 70 7.71 2.04 -5.72
N THR A 71 7.17 3.08 -5.05
CA THR A 71 6.54 2.89 -3.73
C THR A 71 5.36 1.93 -3.80
N SER A 72 4.49 2.08 -4.81
CA SER A 72 3.30 1.21 -4.98
C SER A 72 3.70 -0.24 -5.27
N ILE A 73 4.74 -0.45 -6.08
CA ILE A 73 5.28 -1.79 -6.37
C ILE A 73 5.81 -2.44 -5.09
N ALA A 74 6.67 -1.73 -4.34
CA ALA A 74 7.23 -2.26 -3.09
C ALA A 74 6.15 -2.55 -2.03
N LEU A 75 5.13 -1.69 -1.92
CA LEU A 75 3.98 -1.91 -1.04
C LEU A 75 3.18 -3.15 -1.45
N GLY A 76 2.92 -3.34 -2.74
CA GLY A 76 2.25 -4.55 -3.25
C GLY A 76 3.05 -5.83 -2.98
N GLU A 77 4.37 -5.79 -3.12
CA GLU A 77 5.28 -6.89 -2.79
C GLU A 77 5.26 -7.21 -1.28
N ALA A 78 5.30 -6.18 -0.43
CA ALA A 78 5.24 -6.34 1.02
C ALA A 78 3.89 -6.93 1.45
N PHE A 79 2.78 -6.42 0.92
CA PHE A 79 1.43 -6.92 1.19
C PHE A 79 1.28 -8.39 0.77
N ARG A 80 1.76 -8.74 -0.43
CA ARG A 80 1.76 -10.14 -0.91
C ARG A 80 2.56 -11.06 0.01
N THR A 81 3.72 -10.60 0.48
CA THR A 81 4.60 -11.37 1.37
C THR A 81 3.93 -11.59 2.72
N ALA A 82 3.36 -10.53 3.30
CA ALA A 82 2.66 -10.57 4.58
C ALA A 82 1.40 -11.45 4.56
N LEU A 83 0.73 -11.56 3.41
CA LEU A 83 -0.42 -12.46 3.22
C LEU A 83 -0.07 -13.96 3.31
N GLY A 84 1.17 -14.35 3.06
CA GLY A 84 1.62 -15.74 3.10
C GLY A 84 0.83 -16.67 2.17
N ASP A 85 0.42 -17.84 2.70
CA ASP A 85 -0.33 -18.85 1.95
C ASP A 85 -1.82 -18.51 1.77
N LYS A 86 -2.30 -17.46 2.45
CA LYS A 86 -3.70 -16.98 2.48
C LYS A 86 -4.69 -18.02 3.00
N SER A 87 -4.24 -19.01 3.76
CA SER A 87 -5.12 -20.01 4.35
C SER A 87 -5.98 -19.40 5.46
N GLY A 88 -7.28 -19.73 5.48
CA GLY A 88 -8.20 -19.32 6.55
C GLY A 88 -8.68 -17.86 6.52
N ILE A 89 -8.27 -17.05 5.54
CA ILE A 89 -8.75 -15.67 5.41
C ILE A 89 -10.11 -15.60 4.70
N ARG A 90 -10.82 -14.49 4.85
CA ARG A 90 -12.10 -14.24 4.17
C ARG A 90 -12.01 -14.21 2.63
N ARG A 91 -10.83 -13.87 2.10
CA ARG A 91 -10.44 -13.80 0.67
C ARG A 91 -11.12 -12.70 -0.15
N PHE A 92 -12.44 -12.56 -0.04
CA PHE A 92 -13.22 -11.54 -0.73
C PHE A 92 -13.66 -10.45 0.24
N GLY A 93 -13.59 -9.20 -0.22
CA GLY A 93 -14.11 -8.05 0.52
C GLY A 93 -14.43 -6.90 -0.42
N ASP A 94 -15.40 -6.09 -0.03
CA ASP A 94 -15.74 -4.84 -0.70
C ASP A 94 -16.01 -3.75 0.35
N SER A 95 -15.89 -2.50 -0.09
CA SER A 95 -16.22 -1.33 0.73
C SER A 95 -16.72 -0.20 -0.16
N LEU A 96 -17.70 0.54 0.37
CA LEU A 96 -18.25 1.75 -0.21
C LEU A 96 -17.92 2.92 0.72
N VAL A 97 -17.19 3.92 0.21
CA VAL A 97 -16.66 5.02 1.02
C VAL A 97 -17.13 6.36 0.44
N PRO A 98 -17.97 7.12 1.18
CA PRO A 98 -18.34 8.48 0.80
C PRO A 98 -17.31 9.50 1.32
N LEU A 99 -17.07 10.56 0.55
CA LEU A 99 -16.38 11.77 0.97
C LEU A 99 -17.06 12.96 0.31
N ASP A 100 -17.78 13.75 1.11
CA ASP A 100 -18.69 14.80 0.65
C ASP A 100 -19.66 14.30 -0.44
N GLU A 101 -19.67 14.90 -1.63
CA GLU A 101 -20.52 14.47 -2.76
C GLU A 101 -19.98 13.25 -3.51
N THR A 102 -18.73 12.84 -3.24
CA THR A 102 -18.05 11.74 -3.93
C THR A 102 -18.34 10.41 -3.25
N LEU A 103 -18.54 9.36 -4.06
CA LEU A 103 -18.76 7.99 -3.60
C LEU A 103 -17.85 7.03 -4.38
N VAL A 104 -17.03 6.25 -3.66
CA VAL A 104 -16.11 5.26 -4.25
C VAL A 104 -16.44 3.86 -3.76
N GLN A 105 -16.39 2.88 -4.66
CA GLN A 105 -16.49 1.46 -4.31
C GLN A 105 -15.21 0.72 -4.71
N VAL A 106 -14.72 -0.14 -3.82
CA VAL A 106 -13.61 -1.06 -4.11
C VAL A 106 -14.05 -2.48 -3.77
N ALA A 107 -13.73 -3.45 -4.63
CA ALA A 107 -13.92 -4.87 -4.38
C ALA A 107 -12.62 -5.63 -4.69
N VAL A 108 -12.23 -6.55 -3.80
CA VAL A 108 -10.96 -7.29 -3.87
C VAL A 108 -11.21 -8.80 -3.75
N ASP A 109 -10.58 -9.58 -4.63
CA ASP A 109 -10.34 -11.02 -4.46
C ASP A 109 -8.83 -11.25 -4.30
N LEU A 110 -8.41 -11.76 -3.14
CA LEU A 110 -7.02 -12.17 -2.88
C LEU A 110 -6.65 -13.49 -3.60
N SER A 111 -6.91 -13.53 -4.90
CA SER A 111 -6.93 -14.73 -5.75
C SER A 111 -5.54 -15.28 -6.08
N GLY A 112 -4.51 -14.42 -6.03
CA GLY A 112 -3.17 -14.73 -6.57
C GLY A 112 -3.05 -14.56 -8.09
N ARG A 113 -4.09 -14.08 -8.79
CA ARG A 113 -4.03 -13.64 -10.18
C ARG A 113 -4.10 -12.10 -10.22
N PRO A 114 -3.07 -11.40 -10.70
CA PRO A 114 -3.06 -9.94 -10.72
C PRO A 114 -4.03 -9.41 -11.77
N TYR A 115 -4.90 -8.48 -11.37
CA TYR A 115 -5.85 -7.81 -12.25
C TYR A 115 -6.31 -6.50 -11.61
N LEU A 116 -6.59 -5.47 -12.41
CA LEU A 116 -7.13 -4.19 -11.96
C LEU A 116 -8.17 -3.70 -12.98
N VAL A 117 -9.32 -3.26 -12.47
CA VAL A 117 -10.31 -2.47 -13.22
C VAL A 117 -10.49 -1.17 -12.45
N HIS A 118 -10.33 -0.03 -13.11
CA HIS A 118 -10.46 1.30 -12.53
C HIS A 118 -11.37 2.13 -13.44
N GLN A 119 -12.41 2.75 -12.87
CA GLN A 119 -13.47 3.48 -13.56
C GLN A 119 -13.80 4.78 -12.82
#